data_AF-A0A2X2TAX2-F1
#
_entry.id   AF-A0A2X2TAX2-F1
#
_cell.length_a   1.000
_cell.length_b   1.000
_cell.length_c   1.000
_cell.angle_alpha   90.00
_cell.angle_beta   90.00
_cell.angle_gamma   90.00
#
_symmetry.space_group_name_H-M   'P 1'
#
loop_
_entity.id
_entity.type
_entity.pdbx_description
1 polymer ?
#
loop_
_entity_poly.entity_id
_entity_poly.type
_entity_poly.pdbx_seq_one_letter_code
_entity_poly.pdbx_strand_id
1 'polypeptide(L)'
;MTFEDFMPAFSRWLSGDKGMATLTGIRADESLNRFLALASHSKTRYADDKPWTTASREGTYCVAYPLYDWKVQDIWIFNGKYKAAGNPLYDLMYRAGVPMRAMRVCEPFGPEARRGLWLYHVLEPETWSRVCMRVAGANSGAIYAHQSGSFYARNTTISKPSHLTWQEYAMFLLASMPEKTAEHYKNKIAIYLKWYKEREFPENIPDEQDKDSGSKDIPSWRRICKTLLKNDFLVPDAVI
;
A
#
# COMPACT_ATOMS: atom_id res chain seq x y z
N MET A 1 -0.62 9.65 12.17
CA MET A 1 -0.54 10.68 11.12
C MET A 1 0.08 10.01 9.92
N THR A 2 -0.54 10.08 8.74
CA THR A 2 0.03 9.50 7.52
C THR A 2 1.20 10.36 7.03
N PHE A 3 2.04 9.84 6.14
CA PHE A 3 3.11 10.65 5.54
C PHE A 3 2.54 11.83 4.74
N GLU A 4 1.42 11.58 4.05
CA GLU A 4 0.66 12.56 3.26
C GLU A 4 0.10 13.69 4.13
N ASP A 5 -0.29 13.41 5.37
CA ASP A 5 -0.72 14.45 6.33
C ASP A 5 0.48 15.14 7.01
N PHE A 6 1.55 14.40 7.26
CA PHE A 6 2.74 14.89 7.94
C PHE A 6 3.48 15.92 7.09
N MET A 7 3.67 15.66 5.79
CA MET A 7 4.47 16.53 4.93
C MET A 7 3.93 17.98 4.82
N PRO A 8 2.62 18.21 4.62
CA PRO A 8 2.04 19.56 4.67
C PRO A 8 2.15 20.21 6.05
N ALA A 9 1.91 19.44 7.12
CA ALA A 9 1.99 19.95 8.49
C ALA A 9 3.43 20.37 8.86
N PHE A 10 4.40 19.52 8.52
CA PHE A 10 5.82 19.79 8.71
C PHE A 10 6.29 20.99 7.87
N SER A 11 5.86 21.08 6.61
CA SER A 11 6.23 22.20 5.74
C SER A 11 5.68 23.53 6.28
N ARG A 12 4.43 23.54 6.79
CA ARG A 12 3.84 24.71 7.43
C ARG A 12 4.57 25.09 8.72
N TRP A 13 4.87 24.11 9.58
CA TRP A 13 5.57 24.36 10.84
C TRP A 13 6.98 24.92 10.59
N LEU A 14 7.70 24.36 9.60
CA LEU A 14 9.06 24.76 9.29
C LEU A 14 9.13 26.10 8.56
N SER A 15 8.14 26.43 7.70
CA SER A 15 8.11 27.71 6.99
C SER A 15 7.92 28.89 7.94
N GLY A 16 7.14 28.71 9.01
CA GLY A 16 6.70 29.82 9.85
C GLY A 16 6.10 30.93 8.98
N ASP A 17 6.61 32.15 9.15
CA ASP A 17 6.20 33.34 8.36
C ASP A 17 7.07 33.59 7.11
N LYS A 18 8.01 32.69 6.79
CA LYS A 18 8.92 32.85 5.65
C LYS A 18 8.45 31.99 4.47
N GLY A 19 8.62 32.53 3.26
CA GLY A 19 8.46 31.75 2.04
C GLY A 19 9.45 30.59 2.00
N MET A 20 8.95 29.36 1.85
CA MET A 20 9.78 28.15 1.85
C MET A 20 9.45 27.23 0.67
N ALA A 21 10.46 26.55 0.13
CA ALA A 21 10.27 25.49 -0.86
C ALA A 21 10.85 24.16 -0.33
N THR A 22 10.01 23.12 -0.25
CA THR A 22 10.42 21.76 0.10
C THR A 22 10.71 20.98 -1.17
N LEU A 23 11.97 20.54 -1.35
CA LEU A 23 12.34 19.68 -2.46
C LEU A 23 12.07 18.21 -2.13
N THR A 24 11.40 17.52 -3.03
CA THR A 24 11.14 16.08 -2.87
C THR A 24 11.51 15.33 -4.15
N GLY A 25 12.13 14.16 -3.99
CA GLY A 25 12.61 13.32 -5.10
C GLY A 25 11.52 12.47 -5.75
N ILE A 26 10.27 12.94 -5.81
CA ILE A 26 9.19 12.22 -6.50
C ILE A 26 9.45 12.24 -8.01
N ARG A 27 9.24 11.09 -8.66
CA ARG A 27 9.38 10.94 -10.10
C ARG A 27 8.10 10.38 -10.71
N ALA A 28 7.71 10.89 -11.87
CA ALA A 28 6.51 10.45 -12.57
C ALA A 28 6.57 8.96 -12.97
N ASP A 29 7.76 8.45 -13.26
CA ASP A 29 8.04 7.05 -13.61
C ASP A 29 7.77 6.06 -12.46
N GLU A 30 7.53 6.54 -11.24
CA GLU A 30 7.37 5.65 -10.07
C GLU A 30 5.97 5.04 -9.93
N SER A 31 4.92 5.79 -10.30
CA SER A 31 3.53 5.34 -10.33
C SER A 31 2.59 6.36 -11.00
N LEU A 32 1.40 5.89 -11.41
CA LEU A 32 0.35 6.76 -11.93
C LEU A 32 -0.06 7.86 -10.93
N ASN A 33 -0.13 7.53 -9.63
CA ASN A 33 -0.47 8.53 -8.61
C ASN A 33 0.59 9.63 -8.51
N ARG A 34 1.88 9.30 -8.66
CA ARG A 34 2.96 10.31 -8.68
C ARG A 34 2.89 11.18 -9.94
N PHE A 35 2.59 10.58 -11.09
CA PHE A 35 2.33 11.34 -12.32
C PHE A 35 1.14 12.29 -12.17
N LEU A 36 0.01 11.82 -11.62
CA LEU A 36 -1.18 12.64 -11.41
C LEU A 36 -0.93 13.79 -10.43
N ALA A 37 -0.12 13.60 -9.39
CA ALA A 37 0.29 14.67 -8.49
C ALA A 37 1.04 15.81 -9.21
N LEU A 38 1.74 15.48 -10.30
CA LEU A 38 2.45 16.46 -11.14
C LEU A 38 1.54 17.08 -12.21
N ALA A 39 0.76 16.25 -12.91
CA ALA A 39 -0.04 16.67 -14.06
C ALA A 39 -1.40 17.29 -13.70
N SER A 40 -1.84 17.18 -12.44
CA SER A 40 -3.15 17.69 -12.03
C SER A 40 -3.33 19.17 -12.36
N HIS A 41 -4.46 19.50 -12.97
CA HIS A 41 -4.89 20.87 -13.24
C HIS A 41 -5.58 21.51 -12.03
N SER A 42 -6.01 20.72 -11.03
CA SER A 42 -6.68 21.22 -9.83
C SER A 42 -5.73 21.74 -8.76
N LYS A 43 -4.41 21.53 -8.92
CA LYS A 43 -3.42 21.98 -7.95
C LYS A 43 -3.02 23.44 -8.20
N THR A 44 -2.79 24.17 -7.11
CA THR A 44 -2.17 25.49 -7.17
C THR A 44 -0.67 25.31 -7.40
N ARG A 45 -0.14 25.93 -8.45
CA ARG A 45 1.30 25.95 -8.76
C ARG A 45 1.94 27.17 -8.12
N TYR A 46 3.24 27.14 -7.90
CA TYR A 46 3.97 28.33 -7.46
C TYR A 46 4.03 29.40 -8.58
N ALA A 47 4.21 28.96 -9.82
CA ALA A 47 4.20 29.80 -11.00
C ALA A 47 3.70 28.99 -12.22
N ASP A 48 3.15 29.69 -13.22
CA ASP A 48 2.56 29.06 -14.40
C ASP A 48 3.57 28.25 -15.22
N ASP A 49 4.82 28.73 -15.27
CA ASP A 49 5.97 28.10 -15.96
C ASP A 49 6.60 26.94 -15.15
N LYS A 50 6.09 26.63 -13.94
CA LYS A 50 6.65 25.62 -13.03
C LYS A 50 5.62 24.55 -12.65
N PRO A 51 5.22 23.68 -13.61
CA PRO A 51 4.20 22.65 -13.39
C PRO A 51 4.62 21.58 -12.39
N TRP A 52 5.92 21.43 -12.12
CA TRP A 52 6.51 20.52 -11.13
C TRP A 52 6.51 21.08 -9.70
N THR A 53 5.72 22.13 -9.45
CA THR A 53 5.52 22.69 -8.10
C THR A 53 4.08 22.53 -7.62
N THR A 54 3.88 22.62 -6.31
CA THR A 54 2.57 22.67 -5.66
C THR A 54 2.65 23.67 -4.51
N ALA A 55 1.96 24.79 -4.65
CA ALA A 55 1.88 25.81 -3.62
C ALA A 55 0.87 25.43 -2.54
N SER A 56 1.14 25.80 -1.29
CA SER A 56 0.17 25.68 -0.21
C SER A 56 -1.00 26.64 -0.45
N ARG A 57 -2.19 26.29 0.06
CA ARG A 57 -3.37 27.16 -0.05
C ARG A 57 -3.18 28.51 0.64
N GLU A 58 -2.30 28.56 1.64
CA GLU A 58 -1.95 29.76 2.41
C GLU A 58 -0.85 30.60 1.72
N GLY A 59 -0.19 30.08 0.68
CA GLY A 59 0.89 30.77 -0.03
C GLY A 59 2.22 30.85 0.73
N THR A 60 2.31 30.26 1.92
CA THR A 60 3.49 30.32 2.81
C THR A 60 4.62 29.38 2.39
N TYR A 61 4.30 28.27 1.74
CA TYR A 61 5.30 27.31 1.26
C TYR A 61 4.88 26.66 -0.05
N CYS A 62 5.85 26.07 -0.74
CA CYS A 62 5.60 25.22 -1.90
C CYS A 62 6.39 23.91 -1.81
N VAL A 63 5.87 22.86 -2.43
CA VAL A 63 6.57 21.59 -2.64
C VAL A 63 7.02 21.55 -4.10
N ALA A 64 8.28 21.20 -4.32
CA ALA A 64 8.92 21.17 -5.62
C ALA A 64 9.47 19.78 -5.91
N TYR A 65 9.29 19.33 -7.16
CA TYR A 65 9.67 18.01 -7.63
C TYR A 65 10.74 18.13 -8.73
N PRO A 66 12.00 18.47 -8.43
CA PRO A 66 13.01 18.78 -9.45
C PRO A 66 13.40 17.57 -10.32
N LEU A 67 13.17 16.35 -9.83
CA LEU A 67 13.52 15.11 -10.54
C LEU A 67 12.30 14.48 -11.23
N TYR A 68 11.22 15.23 -11.43
CA TYR A 68 9.92 14.67 -11.83
C TYR A 68 9.95 13.84 -13.13
N ASP A 69 10.82 14.19 -14.07
CA ASP A 69 10.99 13.56 -15.38
C ASP A 69 12.11 12.51 -15.41
N TRP A 70 12.86 12.35 -14.32
CA TRP A 70 13.94 11.36 -14.23
C TRP A 70 13.37 9.94 -14.13
N LYS A 71 13.96 9.03 -14.91
CA LYS A 71 13.68 7.60 -14.84
C LYS A 71 14.57 6.90 -13.83
N VAL A 72 14.26 5.63 -13.54
CA VAL A 72 15.11 4.80 -12.67
C VAL A 72 16.55 4.75 -13.17
N GLN A 73 16.77 4.66 -14.48
CA GLN A 73 18.10 4.61 -15.07
C GLN A 73 18.89 5.91 -14.84
N ASP A 74 18.25 7.07 -14.97
CA ASP A 74 18.92 8.37 -14.80
C ASP A 74 19.50 8.52 -13.39
N ILE A 75 18.76 8.07 -12.36
CA ILE A 75 19.22 8.05 -10.97
C ILE A 75 20.48 7.19 -10.83
N TRP A 76 20.48 5.96 -11.36
CA TRP A 76 21.63 5.06 -11.23
C TRP A 76 22.84 5.54 -12.05
N ILE A 77 22.62 6.08 -13.25
CA ILE A 77 23.67 6.68 -14.08
C ILE A 77 24.29 7.86 -13.36
N PHE A 78 23.47 8.75 -12.78
CA PHE A 78 23.95 9.90 -12.01
C PHE A 78 24.81 9.44 -10.83
N ASN A 79 24.32 8.48 -10.02
CA ASN A 79 25.07 7.96 -8.88
C ASN A 79 26.40 7.31 -9.30
N GLY A 80 26.39 6.50 -10.37
CA GLY A 80 27.60 5.84 -10.88
C GLY A 80 28.62 6.82 -11.49
N LYS A 81 28.14 7.82 -12.24
CA LYS A 81 28.99 8.82 -12.91
C LYS A 81 29.63 9.79 -11.92
N TYR A 82 28.84 10.30 -10.97
CA TYR A 82 29.29 11.33 -10.04
C TYR A 82 29.75 10.77 -8.70
N LYS A 83 29.69 9.45 -8.50
CA LYS A 83 30.02 8.78 -7.23
C LYS A 83 29.32 9.44 -6.04
N ALA A 84 28.05 9.76 -6.22
CA ALA A 84 27.26 10.43 -5.19
C ALA A 84 27.15 9.55 -3.93
N ALA A 85 27.06 10.19 -2.76
CA ALA A 85 26.83 9.47 -1.52
C ALA A 85 25.45 8.77 -1.58
N GLY A 86 25.44 7.47 -1.30
CA GLY A 86 24.24 6.64 -1.36
C GLY A 86 24.18 5.66 -0.20
N ASN A 87 23.03 5.02 -0.03
CA ASN A 87 22.87 4.00 0.99
C ASN A 87 23.56 2.69 0.53
N PRO A 88 24.54 2.14 1.29
CA PRO A 88 25.23 0.89 0.94
C PRO A 88 24.29 -0.31 0.73
N LEU A 89 23.09 -0.26 1.29
CA LEU A 89 22.06 -1.29 1.10
C LEU A 89 21.75 -1.51 -0.39
N TYR A 90 21.81 -0.48 -1.22
CA TYR A 90 21.57 -0.63 -2.65
C TYR A 90 22.62 -1.46 -3.36
N ASP A 91 23.89 -1.36 -2.95
CA ASP A 91 24.96 -2.20 -3.48
C ASP A 91 24.75 -3.67 -3.07
N LEU A 92 24.29 -3.89 -1.84
CA LEU A 92 23.92 -5.22 -1.36
C LEU A 92 22.74 -5.80 -2.14
N MET A 93 21.71 -5.01 -2.41
CA MET A 93 20.58 -5.41 -3.25
C MET A 93 21.02 -5.75 -4.67
N TYR A 94 21.94 -4.96 -5.25
CA TYR A 94 22.49 -5.23 -6.58
C TYR A 94 23.28 -6.55 -6.60
N ARG A 95 24.15 -6.79 -5.61
CA ARG A 95 24.91 -8.04 -5.47
C ARG A 95 24.00 -9.25 -5.25
N ALA A 96 22.86 -9.07 -4.59
CA ALA A 96 21.83 -10.10 -4.42
C ALA A 96 20.98 -10.34 -5.69
N GLY A 97 21.26 -9.64 -6.79
CA GLY A 97 20.56 -9.82 -8.07
C GLY A 97 19.18 -9.15 -8.15
N VAL A 98 18.86 -8.22 -7.25
CA VAL A 98 17.60 -7.48 -7.30
C VAL A 98 17.60 -6.58 -8.55
N PRO A 99 16.56 -6.63 -9.40
CA PRO A 99 16.45 -5.71 -10.52
C PRO A 99 16.38 -4.25 -10.03
N MET A 100 17.05 -3.30 -10.70
CA MET A 100 17.11 -1.89 -10.29
C MET A 100 15.73 -1.26 -10.01
N ARG A 101 14.70 -1.61 -10.79
CA ARG A 101 13.30 -1.15 -10.59
C ARG A 101 12.64 -1.64 -9.30
N ALA A 102 13.15 -2.74 -8.74
CA ALA A 102 12.65 -3.41 -7.54
C ALA A 102 13.47 -3.07 -6.29
N MET A 103 14.57 -2.32 -6.43
CA MET A 103 15.37 -1.82 -5.31
C MET A 103 14.67 -0.64 -4.64
N ARG A 104 13.62 -0.92 -3.87
CA ARG A 104 12.88 0.08 -3.10
C ARG A 104 13.02 -0.20 -1.62
N VAL A 105 13.51 0.79 -0.88
CA VAL A 105 13.53 0.81 0.57
C VAL A 105 12.33 1.62 1.03
N CYS A 106 11.48 1.01 1.84
CA CYS A 106 10.27 1.63 2.36
C CYS A 106 10.05 1.11 3.77
N GLU A 107 9.25 1.83 4.56
CA GLU A 107 8.87 1.36 5.88
C GLU A 107 8.26 -0.05 5.81
N PRO A 108 8.72 -1.00 6.65
CA PRO A 108 8.41 -2.42 6.50
C PRO A 108 6.92 -2.77 6.69
N PHE A 109 6.09 -1.80 7.07
CA PHE A 109 4.66 -1.96 7.37
C PHE A 109 3.75 -1.60 6.18
N GLY A 110 4.29 -0.90 5.17
CA GLY A 110 3.54 -0.53 3.99
C GLY A 110 3.16 -1.75 3.13
N PRO A 111 1.98 -1.77 2.46
CA PRO A 111 1.60 -2.82 1.52
C PRO A 111 2.66 -3.08 0.43
N GLU A 112 3.31 -2.01 -0.02
CA GLU A 112 4.34 -2.02 -1.05
C GLU A 112 5.67 -2.60 -0.58
N ALA A 113 6.05 -2.35 0.68
CA ALA A 113 7.31 -2.76 1.29
C ALA A 113 7.34 -4.26 1.63
N ARG A 114 6.17 -4.87 1.86
CA ARG A 114 6.04 -6.29 2.23
C ARG A 114 6.73 -7.23 1.24
N ARG A 115 6.81 -6.86 -0.04
CA ARG A 115 7.44 -7.64 -1.11
C ARG A 115 8.95 -7.83 -0.94
N GLY A 116 9.62 -6.88 -0.29
CA GLY A 116 11.07 -6.87 -0.10
C GLY A 116 11.51 -7.29 1.31
N LEU A 117 10.58 -7.56 2.23
CA LEU A 117 10.88 -7.88 3.63
C LEU A 117 11.84 -9.06 3.80
N TRP A 118 11.74 -10.06 2.93
CA TRP A 118 12.65 -11.21 2.92
C TRP A 118 14.11 -10.81 2.70
N LEU A 119 14.37 -9.71 2.00
CA LEU A 119 15.76 -9.35 1.70
C LEU A 119 16.43 -8.66 2.90
N TYR A 120 15.66 -8.03 3.79
CA TYR A 120 16.20 -7.34 4.97
C TYR A 120 16.86 -8.28 5.97
N HIS A 121 16.32 -9.49 6.17
CA HIS A 121 16.95 -10.44 7.11
C HIS A 121 18.30 -10.96 6.60
N VAL A 122 18.51 -10.95 5.27
CA VAL A 122 19.78 -11.35 4.65
C VAL A 122 20.77 -10.19 4.63
N LEU A 123 20.32 -8.99 4.25
CA LEU A 123 21.21 -7.84 4.04
C LEU A 123 21.52 -7.05 5.31
N GLU A 124 20.57 -6.93 6.25
CA GLU A 124 20.71 -6.16 7.49
C GLU A 124 20.10 -6.89 8.71
N PRO A 125 20.71 -8.01 9.15
CA PRO A 125 20.14 -8.86 10.21
C PRO A 125 19.95 -8.14 11.56
N GLU A 126 20.84 -7.20 11.92
CA GLU A 126 20.70 -6.44 13.16
C GLU A 126 19.52 -5.47 13.13
N THR A 127 19.34 -4.74 12.02
CA THR A 127 18.19 -3.86 11.83
C THR A 127 16.91 -4.67 11.80
N TRP A 128 16.93 -5.84 11.16
CA TRP A 128 15.80 -6.77 11.15
C TRP A 128 15.42 -7.25 12.55
N SER A 129 16.38 -7.60 13.40
CA SER A 129 16.13 -7.98 14.79
C SER A 129 15.42 -6.85 15.56
N ARG A 130 15.89 -5.61 15.43
CA ARG A 130 15.24 -4.43 16.03
C ARG A 130 13.81 -4.22 15.53
N VAL A 131 13.56 -4.44 14.24
CA VAL A 131 12.21 -4.37 13.65
C VAL A 131 11.30 -5.44 14.24
N CYS A 132 11.78 -6.68 14.33
CA CYS A 132 11.03 -7.80 14.90
C CYS A 132 10.67 -7.59 16.38
N MET A 133 11.56 -6.94 17.14
CA MET A 133 11.30 -6.58 18.55
C MET A 133 10.26 -5.46 18.70
N ARG A 134 10.19 -4.53 17.73
CA ARG A 134 9.30 -3.36 17.81
C ARG A 134 7.92 -3.62 17.22
N VAL A 135 7.82 -4.48 16.20
CA VAL A 135 6.58 -4.71 15.47
C VAL A 135 6.16 -6.16 15.50
N ALA A 136 5.10 -6.40 16.26
CA ALA A 136 4.43 -7.68 16.32
C ALA A 136 3.99 -8.11 14.91
N GLY A 137 4.36 -9.33 14.52
CA GLY A 137 4.02 -9.88 13.21
C GLY A 137 4.96 -9.50 12.06
N ALA A 138 6.03 -8.71 12.28
CA ALA A 138 7.01 -8.42 11.24
C ALA A 138 7.69 -9.70 10.69
N ASN A 139 8.06 -10.62 11.58
CA ASN A 139 8.64 -11.90 11.19
C ASN A 139 7.67 -12.79 10.40
N SER A 140 6.41 -12.85 10.85
CA SER A 140 5.34 -13.52 10.11
C SER A 140 5.15 -12.88 8.72
N GLY A 141 5.17 -11.55 8.65
CA GLY A 141 5.17 -10.80 7.39
C GLY A 141 6.28 -11.23 6.45
N ALA A 142 7.52 -11.38 6.92
CA ALA A 142 8.64 -11.83 6.09
C ALA A 142 8.50 -13.29 5.61
N ILE A 143 8.11 -14.21 6.50
CA ILE A 143 7.95 -15.64 6.16
C ILE A 143 6.84 -15.84 5.11
N TYR A 144 5.73 -15.14 5.27
CA TYR A 144 4.54 -15.37 4.45
C TYR A 144 4.36 -14.36 3.30
N ALA A 145 5.18 -13.30 3.18
CA ALA A 145 5.07 -12.31 2.11
C ALA A 145 5.17 -12.89 0.68
N HIS A 146 5.89 -14.01 0.54
CA HIS A 146 6.08 -14.73 -0.73
C HIS A 146 5.13 -15.92 -0.89
N GLN A 147 4.38 -16.28 0.14
CA GLN A 147 3.42 -17.38 0.06
C GLN A 147 2.13 -16.89 -0.57
N SER A 148 1.69 -17.58 -1.61
CA SER A 148 0.35 -17.46 -2.17
C SER A 148 -0.63 -18.28 -1.33
N GLY A 149 -1.78 -17.71 -0.96
CA GLY A 149 -2.89 -18.47 -0.37
C GLY A 149 -3.38 -17.94 0.97
N SER A 150 -3.49 -18.84 1.96
CA SER A 150 -4.23 -18.67 3.22
C SER A 150 -3.73 -17.55 4.15
N PHE A 151 -2.54 -17.00 3.90
CA PHE A 151 -1.99 -15.87 4.65
C PHE A 151 -1.82 -14.67 3.71
N TYR A 152 -2.51 -13.55 4.00
CA TYR A 152 -2.58 -12.32 3.19
C TYR A 152 -3.18 -12.40 1.77
N ALA A 153 -3.61 -13.58 1.29
CA ALA A 153 -4.40 -13.77 0.06
C ALA A 153 -3.89 -12.98 -1.18
N ARG A 154 -2.56 -12.93 -1.33
CA ARG A 154 -1.88 -12.11 -2.35
C ARG A 154 -1.90 -12.72 -3.76
N ASN A 155 -2.24 -14.00 -3.87
CA ASN A 155 -2.49 -14.70 -5.14
C ASN A 155 -3.76 -15.54 -5.03
N THR A 156 -4.44 -15.67 -6.17
CA THR A 156 -5.86 -15.92 -6.45
C THR A 156 -6.57 -17.10 -5.78
N THR A 157 -5.86 -17.99 -5.10
CA THR A 157 -6.43 -19.24 -4.61
C THR A 157 -6.47 -19.25 -3.08
N ILE A 158 -7.65 -19.00 -2.53
CA ILE A 158 -7.91 -19.22 -1.11
C ILE A 158 -8.33 -20.68 -0.90
N SER A 159 -7.86 -21.30 0.18
CA SER A 159 -8.23 -22.66 0.55
C SER A 159 -8.98 -22.65 1.88
N LYS A 160 -10.14 -23.31 1.93
CA LYS A 160 -10.87 -23.58 3.17
C LYS A 160 -10.70 -25.03 3.60
N PRO A 161 -10.84 -25.36 4.89
CA PRO A 161 -10.99 -26.74 5.33
C PRO A 161 -12.13 -27.43 4.57
N SER A 162 -11.92 -28.66 4.13
CA SER A 162 -12.87 -29.38 3.26
C SER A 162 -14.26 -29.57 3.86
N HIS A 163 -14.36 -29.59 5.18
CA HIS A 163 -15.60 -29.79 5.94
C HIS A 163 -16.41 -28.51 6.19
N LEU A 164 -15.90 -27.32 5.85
CA LEU A 164 -16.61 -26.06 6.05
C LEU A 164 -17.15 -25.51 4.73
N THR A 165 -18.28 -24.84 4.74
CA THR A 165 -18.73 -23.91 3.68
C THR A 165 -17.93 -22.61 3.71
N TRP A 166 -17.98 -21.81 2.66
CA TRP A 166 -17.35 -20.48 2.67
C TRP A 166 -18.02 -19.56 3.68
N GLN A 167 -19.34 -19.64 3.83
CA GLN A 167 -20.06 -18.90 4.88
C GLN A 167 -19.58 -19.27 6.29
N GLU A 168 -19.51 -20.57 6.63
CA GLU A 168 -19.00 -21.02 7.92
C GLU A 168 -17.55 -20.62 8.14
N TYR A 169 -16.72 -20.71 7.09
CA TYR A 169 -15.34 -20.27 7.14
C TYR A 169 -15.21 -18.75 7.40
N ALA A 170 -16.08 -17.92 6.80
CA ALA A 170 -16.14 -16.49 7.08
C ALA A 170 -16.49 -16.22 8.56
N MET A 171 -17.46 -16.95 9.11
CA MET A 171 -17.83 -16.82 10.52
C MET A 171 -16.71 -17.27 11.46
N PHE A 172 -16.02 -18.35 11.11
CA PHE A 172 -14.83 -18.82 11.84
C PHE A 172 -13.72 -17.75 11.84
N LEU A 173 -13.45 -17.13 10.68
CA LEU A 173 -12.47 -16.04 10.59
C LEU A 173 -12.88 -14.86 11.47
N LEU A 174 -14.13 -14.42 11.43
CA LEU A 174 -14.64 -13.34 12.28
C LEU A 174 -14.57 -13.66 13.77
N ALA A 175 -14.83 -14.91 14.16
CA ALA A 175 -14.73 -15.36 15.55
C ALA A 175 -13.27 -15.42 16.05
N SER A 176 -12.31 -15.66 15.15
CA SER A 176 -10.89 -15.69 15.48
C SER A 176 -10.22 -14.31 15.58
N MET A 177 -10.91 -13.25 15.18
CA MET A 177 -10.40 -11.87 15.19
C MET A 177 -10.65 -11.16 16.54
N PRO A 178 -9.85 -10.13 16.88
CA PRO A 178 -10.16 -9.25 18.00
C PRO A 178 -11.55 -8.60 17.87
N GLU A 179 -12.26 -8.45 18.97
CA GLU A 179 -13.67 -8.04 19.01
C GLU A 179 -13.96 -6.76 18.21
N LYS A 180 -13.16 -5.70 18.40
CA LYS A 180 -13.30 -4.44 17.64
C LYS A 180 -13.18 -4.63 16.14
N THR A 181 -12.23 -5.46 15.70
CA THR A 181 -11.99 -5.73 14.28
C THR A 181 -13.10 -6.59 13.70
N ALA A 182 -13.55 -7.60 14.45
CA ALA A 182 -14.65 -8.47 14.05
C ALA A 182 -15.96 -7.68 13.90
N GLU A 183 -16.27 -6.79 14.84
CA GLU A 183 -17.46 -5.94 14.80
C GLU A 183 -17.47 -5.00 13.59
N HIS A 184 -16.34 -4.37 13.30
CA HIS A 184 -16.17 -3.55 12.09
C HIS A 184 -16.48 -4.34 10.81
N TYR A 185 -15.90 -5.54 10.68
CA TYR A 185 -16.16 -6.39 9.51
C TYR A 185 -17.61 -6.87 9.44
N LYS A 186 -18.20 -7.28 10.58
CA LYS A 186 -19.62 -7.69 10.65
C LYS A 186 -20.54 -6.58 10.16
N ASN A 187 -20.31 -5.33 10.58
CA ASN A 187 -21.11 -4.19 10.15
C ASN A 187 -21.02 -3.97 8.64
N LYS A 188 -19.81 -4.02 8.07
CA LYS A 188 -19.62 -3.87 6.61
C LYS A 188 -20.22 -5.03 5.82
N ILE A 189 -20.05 -6.27 6.28
CA ILE A 189 -20.65 -7.46 5.66
C ILE A 189 -22.18 -7.37 5.71
N ALA A 190 -22.77 -6.91 6.81
CA ALA A 190 -24.22 -6.75 6.93
C ALA A 190 -24.77 -5.73 5.91
N ILE A 191 -24.08 -4.60 5.73
CA ILE A 191 -24.43 -3.60 4.71
C ILE A 191 -24.34 -4.21 3.31
N TYR A 192 -23.25 -4.93 3.02
CA TYR A 192 -23.03 -5.61 1.74
C TYR A 192 -24.14 -6.62 1.43
N LEU A 193 -24.48 -7.49 2.38
CA LEU A 193 -25.54 -8.49 2.22
C LEU A 193 -26.92 -7.84 2.04
N LYS A 194 -27.22 -6.77 2.79
CA LYS A 194 -28.48 -6.03 2.65
C LYS A 194 -28.64 -5.44 1.24
N TRP A 195 -27.57 -4.85 0.70
CA TRP A 195 -27.58 -4.26 -0.64
C TRP A 195 -27.90 -5.29 -1.73
N TYR A 196 -27.32 -6.50 -1.65
CA TYR A 196 -27.60 -7.56 -2.62
C TYR A 196 -28.97 -8.20 -2.43
N LYS A 197 -29.45 -8.26 -1.17
CA LYS A 197 -30.79 -8.75 -0.84
C LYS A 197 -31.90 -7.93 -1.49
N GLU A 198 -31.73 -6.62 -1.57
CA GLU A 198 -32.73 -5.71 -2.15
C GLU A 198 -32.74 -5.71 -3.69
N ARG A 199 -31.80 -6.40 -4.36
CA ARG A 199 -31.62 -6.34 -5.82
C ARG A 199 -31.68 -7.69 -6.52
N GLU A 200 -30.66 -8.52 -6.29
CA GLU A 200 -30.37 -9.70 -7.12
C GLU A 200 -30.46 -11.01 -6.34
N PHE A 201 -30.26 -10.97 -5.01
CA PHE A 201 -30.15 -12.17 -4.16
C PHE A 201 -31.07 -12.08 -2.93
N PRO A 202 -32.40 -12.21 -3.09
CA PRO A 202 -33.38 -11.96 -2.04
C PRO A 202 -33.29 -12.91 -0.83
N GLU A 203 -32.71 -14.10 -0.99
CA GLU A 203 -32.49 -15.05 0.12
C GLU A 203 -31.07 -14.98 0.70
N ASN A 204 -30.04 -15.21 -0.12
CA ASN A 204 -28.63 -15.12 0.29
C ASN A 204 -27.70 -15.05 -0.93
N ILE A 205 -26.48 -14.56 -0.74
CA ILE A 205 -25.43 -14.65 -1.76
C ILE A 205 -24.89 -16.10 -1.84
N PRO A 206 -24.48 -16.57 -3.03
CA PRO A 206 -23.93 -17.92 -3.19
C PRO A 206 -22.56 -18.08 -2.50
N ASP A 207 -22.21 -19.33 -2.20
CA ASP A 207 -20.98 -19.66 -1.49
C ASP A 207 -19.73 -19.43 -2.37
N GLU A 208 -19.84 -19.71 -3.67
CA GLU A 208 -18.83 -19.47 -4.72
C GLU A 208 -19.49 -19.10 -6.06
N GLN A 209 -18.81 -18.29 -6.87
CA GLN A 209 -19.20 -18.01 -8.26
C GLN A 209 -18.00 -17.96 -9.20
N ASP A 210 -18.24 -18.14 -10.49
CA ASP A 210 -17.20 -17.98 -11.50
C ASP A 210 -16.62 -16.56 -11.49
N LYS A 211 -15.28 -16.48 -11.40
CA LYS A 211 -14.50 -15.23 -11.40
C LYS A 211 -14.76 -14.30 -10.20
N ASP A 212 -15.37 -14.80 -9.13
CA ASP A 212 -15.67 -14.05 -7.91
C ASP A 212 -14.46 -13.46 -7.16
N SER A 213 -13.31 -14.10 -7.33
CA SER A 213 -12.02 -13.69 -6.80
C SER A 213 -11.32 -12.61 -7.65
N GLY A 214 -11.93 -12.18 -8.77
CA GLY A 214 -11.38 -11.18 -9.68
C GLY A 214 -11.51 -9.72 -9.21
N SER A 215 -11.15 -8.80 -10.11
CA SER A 215 -11.30 -7.35 -9.89
C SER A 215 -12.75 -6.88 -9.98
N LYS A 216 -13.60 -7.60 -10.74
CA LYS A 216 -15.04 -7.32 -10.81
C LYS A 216 -15.72 -7.69 -9.49
N ASP A 217 -16.72 -6.91 -9.11
CA ASP A 217 -17.51 -7.17 -7.91
C ASP A 217 -18.60 -8.19 -8.22
N ILE A 218 -18.33 -9.44 -7.86
CA ILE A 218 -19.26 -10.57 -8.02
C ILE A 218 -19.50 -11.12 -6.61
N PRO A 219 -20.74 -11.11 -6.10
CA PRO A 219 -21.00 -11.40 -4.69
C PRO A 219 -20.83 -12.89 -4.37
N SER A 220 -19.92 -13.24 -3.47
CA SER A 220 -19.84 -14.60 -2.93
C SER A 220 -19.24 -14.64 -1.53
N TRP A 221 -19.57 -15.67 -0.76
CA TRP A 221 -18.93 -15.89 0.53
C TRP A 221 -17.43 -16.15 0.40
N ARG A 222 -16.99 -16.79 -0.68
CA ARG A 222 -15.58 -16.93 -1.07
C ARG A 222 -14.89 -15.56 -1.20
N ARG A 223 -15.55 -14.57 -1.81
CA ARG A 223 -15.03 -13.19 -1.92
C ARG A 223 -14.94 -12.51 -0.55
N ILE A 224 -15.94 -12.67 0.30
CA ILE A 224 -15.91 -12.14 1.69
C ILE A 224 -14.73 -12.74 2.46
N CYS A 225 -14.53 -14.05 2.39
CA CYS A 225 -13.37 -14.71 3.00
C CYS A 225 -12.04 -14.15 2.47
N LYS A 226 -11.95 -13.87 1.16
CA LYS A 226 -10.77 -13.26 0.56
C LYS A 226 -10.50 -11.86 1.14
N THR A 227 -11.53 -11.04 1.30
CA THR A 227 -11.44 -9.70 1.89
C THR A 227 -10.97 -9.76 3.35
N LEU A 228 -11.55 -10.66 4.14
CA LEU A 228 -11.15 -10.91 5.53
C LEU A 228 -9.68 -11.35 5.64
N LEU A 229 -9.25 -12.31 4.81
CA LEU A 229 -7.86 -12.80 4.80
C LEU A 229 -6.84 -11.76 4.32
N LYS A 230 -7.25 -10.80 3.48
CA LYS A 230 -6.41 -9.67 3.07
C LYS A 230 -6.25 -8.63 4.17
N ASN A 231 -7.04 -8.70 5.25
CA ASN A 231 -7.23 -7.61 6.20
C ASN A 231 -7.60 -6.30 5.49
N ASP A 232 -8.46 -6.39 4.48
CA ASP A 232 -8.94 -5.21 3.78
C ASP A 232 -9.98 -4.51 4.66
N PHE A 233 -9.51 -3.61 5.52
CA PHE A 233 -10.33 -2.84 6.47
C PHE A 233 -11.41 -2.03 5.76
N LEU A 234 -11.19 -1.72 4.49
CA LEU A 234 -12.17 -1.20 3.57
C LEU A 234 -12.75 -2.42 2.82
N VAL A 235 -13.52 -3.27 3.50
CA VAL A 235 -14.41 -4.22 2.82
C VAL A 235 -15.06 -3.43 1.69
N PRO A 236 -14.99 -3.88 0.43
CA PRO A 236 -15.22 -3.02 -0.72
C PRO A 236 -16.51 -2.27 -0.42
N ASP A 237 -16.37 -0.96 -0.21
CA ASP A 237 -17.48 -0.06 -0.40
C ASP A 237 -17.79 -0.29 -1.88
N ALA A 238 -18.69 -1.25 -2.12
CA ALA A 238 -19.31 -1.45 -3.41
C ALA A 238 -19.70 -0.04 -3.81
N VAL A 239 -19.11 0.43 -4.91
CA VAL A 239 -19.34 1.74 -5.50
C VAL A 239 -20.80 2.11 -5.25
N ILE A 240 -21.01 2.98 -4.24
CA ILE A 240 -22.28 3.65 -4.03
C ILE A 240 -22.26 4.83 -5.00
#